data_AF-A0A3D2FPX4-F1
#
_entry.id   AF-A0A3D2FPX4-F1
#
_cell.length_a   1.000
_cell.length_b   1.000
_cell.length_c   1.000
_cell.angle_alpha   90.00
_cell.angle_beta   90.00
_cell.angle_gamma   90.00
#
_symmetry.space_group_name_H-M   'P 1'
#
loop_
_entity.id
_entity.type
_entity.pdbx_description
1 polymer ?
#
loop_
_entity_poly.entity_id
_entity_poly.type
_entity_poly.pdbx_seq_one_letter_code
_entity_poly.pdbx_strand_id
1 'polypeptide(L)' 'MRTVGHRKEHPITFSASAALLAEGARFNDEIHRLPTGNQTFIPKGVYRFKSFEEANRQDLDCLVEGMARIAMERA' A
#
# COMPACT_ATOMS: atom_id res chain seq x y z
N MET A 1 0.89 15.90 -15.95
CA MET A 1 1.06 14.91 -14.87
C MET A 1 2.55 14.61 -14.77
N ARG A 2 3.21 14.91 -13.63
CA ARG A 2 4.64 14.63 -13.43
C ARG A 2 4.76 13.31 -12.68
N THR A 3 5.24 12.26 -13.35
CA THR A 3 5.56 10.99 -12.67
C THR A 3 6.78 11.23 -11.80
N VAL A 4 6.64 11.05 -10.48
CA VAL A 4 7.74 11.15 -9.52
C VAL A 4 8.16 9.73 -9.14
N GLY A 5 9.37 9.36 -9.52
CA GLY A 5 9.92 8.02 -9.28
C GLY A 5 9.47 6.99 -10.33
N HIS A 6 10.31 5.98 -10.55
CA HIS A 6 10.00 4.83 -11.39
C HIS A 6 10.28 3.57 -10.59
N ARG A 7 9.32 2.64 -10.57
CA ARG A 7 9.54 1.32 -9.99
C ARG A 7 10.54 0.56 -10.87
N LYS A 8 11.60 0.05 -10.27
CA LYS A 8 12.48 -0.91 -10.92
C LYS A 8 11.82 -2.28 -10.85
N GLU A 9 11.25 -2.72 -11.97
CA GLU A 9 10.71 -4.07 -12.08
C GLU A 9 11.82 -5.06 -12.41
N HIS A 10 11.85 -6.17 -11.69
CA HIS A 10 12.79 -7.26 -11.94
C HIS A 10 12.08 -8.37 -12.75
N PRO A 11 12.73 -8.95 -13.76
CA PRO A 11 12.15 -10.04 -14.53
C PRO A 11 11.89 -11.27 -13.63
N ILE A 12 10.85 -12.04 -13.93
CA ILE A 12 10.59 -13.30 -13.24
C ILE A 12 11.71 -14.28 -13.61
N THR A 13 12.36 -14.84 -12.60
CA THR A 13 13.46 -15.80 -12.80
C THR A 13 13.15 -17.10 -12.07
N PHE A 14 13.71 -18.20 -12.58
CA PHE A 14 13.53 -19.53 -11.98
C PHE A 14 14.32 -19.70 -10.68
N SER A 15 15.45 -19.00 -10.54
CA SER A 15 16.36 -19.14 -9.39
C SER A 15 16.17 -18.02 -8.39
N ALA A 16 16.10 -18.37 -7.10
CA ALA A 16 16.07 -17.38 -6.03
C ALA A 16 17.41 -16.60 -5.96
N SER A 17 17.33 -15.32 -5.63
CA SER A 17 18.50 -14.45 -5.43
C SER A 17 18.44 -13.76 -4.07
N ALA A 18 19.46 -13.98 -3.25
CA ALA A 18 19.60 -13.33 -1.95
C ALA A 18 19.73 -11.80 -2.09
N ALA A 19 20.39 -11.33 -3.15
CA ALA A 19 20.54 -9.90 -3.41
C ALA A 19 19.19 -9.24 -3.71
N LEU A 20 18.36 -9.88 -4.53
CA LEU A 20 17.02 -9.37 -4.84
C LEU A 20 16.08 -9.44 -3.63
N LEU A 21 16.21 -10.48 -2.79
CA LEU A 21 15.48 -10.57 -1.53
C LEU A 21 15.84 -9.41 -0.60
N ALA A 22 17.13 -9.12 -0.43
CA ALA A 22 17.58 -8.01 0.41
C ALA A 22 17.14 -6.64 -0.14
N GLU A 23 17.16 -6.45 -1.46
CA GLU A 23 16.62 -5.26 -2.11
C GLU A 23 15.12 -5.10 -1.85
N GLY A 24 14.34 -6.17 -2.04
CA GLY A 24 12.91 -6.18 -1.79
C GLY A 24 12.54 -5.91 -0.33
N ALA A 25 13.31 -6.44 0.63
CA ALA A 25 13.12 -6.18 2.05
C ALA A 25 13.35 -4.70 2.40
N ARG A 26 14.43 -4.09 1.90
CA ARG A 26 14.72 -2.66 2.13
C ARG A 26 13.64 -1.76 1.52
N PHE A 27 13.18 -2.08 0.31
CA PHE A 27 12.08 -1.35 -0.31
C PHE A 27 10.81 -1.44 0.54
N ASN A 28 10.47 -2.62 1.05
CA ASN A 28 9.31 -2.82 1.91
C ASN A 28 9.41 -1.97 3.20
N ASP A 29 10.58 -1.97 3.85
CA ASP A 29 10.85 -1.13 5.03
C ASP A 29 10.69 0.37 4.73
N GLU A 30 11.19 0.85 3.58
CA GLU A 30 11.06 2.26 3.17
C GLU A 30 9.61 2.64 2.91
N ILE A 31 8.82 1.76 2.28
CA ILE A 31 7.38 1.97 2.09
C ILE A 31 6.68 2.08 3.44
N HIS A 32 7.03 1.23 4.41
CA HIS A 32 6.46 1.31 5.76
C HIS A 32 6.83 2.60 6.51
N ARG A 33 7.95 3.25 6.16
CA ARG A 33 8.35 4.57 6.72
C ARG A 33 7.60 5.76 6.14
N LEU A 34 6.86 5.60 5.04
CA LEU A 34 6.04 6.69 4.51
C LEU A 34 4.98 7.11 5.54
N PRO A 35 4.46 8.35 5.48
CA PRO A 35 3.49 8.84 6.47
C PRO A 35 2.25 7.94 6.64
N THR A 36 1.88 7.17 5.61
CA THR A 36 0.79 6.18 5.63
C THR A 36 1.31 4.74 5.52
N GLY A 37 2.63 4.53 5.53
CA GLY A 37 3.26 3.24 5.30
C GLY A 37 2.90 2.17 6.33
N ASN A 38 2.59 2.58 7.55
CA ASN A 38 2.14 1.69 8.63
C ASN A 38 0.62 1.50 8.67
N GLN A 39 -0.15 2.16 7.79
CA GLN A 39 -1.60 2.10 7.82
C GLN A 39 -2.18 1.86 6.42
N THR A 40 -2.86 0.74 6.25
CA THR A 40 -3.61 0.45 5.01
C THR A 40 -4.95 1.18 4.94
N PHE A 41 -5.33 1.88 6.02
CA PHE A 41 -6.66 2.44 6.32
C PHE A 41 -7.82 1.43 6.38
N ILE A 42 -7.71 0.33 5.64
CA ILE A 42 -8.57 -0.83 5.72
C ILE A 42 -8.29 -1.58 7.02
N PRO A 43 -9.28 -1.74 7.92
CA PRO A 43 -9.15 -2.55 9.12
C PRO A 43 -8.85 -4.02 8.79
N LYS A 44 -8.11 -4.72 9.67
CA LYS A 44 -7.95 -6.17 9.53
C LYS A 44 -9.29 -6.85 9.88
N GLY A 45 -9.78 -7.71 8.99
CA GLY A 45 -11.04 -8.41 9.19
C GLY A 45 -11.38 -9.37 8.05
N VAL A 46 -12.45 -10.15 8.24
CA VAL A 46 -13.02 -10.99 7.18
C VAL A 46 -14.14 -10.19 6.51
N TYR A 47 -13.96 -9.87 5.24
CA TYR A 47 -14.93 -9.16 4.43
C TYR A 47 -15.64 -10.13 3.48
N ARG A 48 -16.96 -9.96 3.33
CA ARG A 48 -17.77 -10.69 2.36
C ARG A 48 -18.67 -9.68 1.63
N PHE A 49 -18.31 -9.36 0.40
CA PHE A 49 -19.05 -8.42 -0.44
C PHE A 49 -19.88 -9.18 -1.47
N LYS A 50 -21.01 -8.60 -1.86
CA LYS A 50 -21.91 -9.18 -2.87
C LYS A 50 -21.51 -8.80 -4.29
N SER A 51 -20.73 -7.73 -4.45
CA SER A 51 -20.18 -7.31 -5.74
C SER A 51 -18.82 -6.63 -5.60
N PHE A 52 -18.12 -6.47 -6.72
CA PHE A 52 -16.86 -5.74 -6.79
C PHE A 52 -17.04 -4.24 -6.50
N GLU A 53 -18.17 -3.66 -6.90
CA GLU A 53 -18.50 -2.26 -6.62
C GLU A 53 -18.63 -2.00 -5.11
N GLU A 54 -19.22 -2.96 -4.38
CA GLU A 54 -19.33 -2.88 -2.92
C GLU A 54 -17.95 -2.95 -2.25
N ALA A 55 -17.07 -3.85 -2.71
CA ALA A 55 -15.70 -3.95 -2.25
C ALA A 55 -14.91 -2.65 -2.52
N ASN A 56 -15.02 -2.11 -3.74
CA ASN A 56 -14.33 -0.87 -4.13
C ASN A 56 -14.82 0.34 -3.33
N ARG A 57 -16.12 0.38 -3.00
CA ARG A 57 -16.68 1.46 -2.17
C ARG A 57 -16.13 1.40 -0.75
N GLN A 58 -16.10 0.21 -0.15
CA GLN A 58 -15.53 0.03 1.19
C GLN A 58 -14.04 0.44 1.26
N ASP A 59 -13.27 0.08 0.24
CA ASP A 59 -11.87 0.48 0.12
C ASP A 59 -11.72 2.01 0.08
N LEU A 60 -12.51 2.66 -0.80
CA LEU A 60 -12.51 4.12 -0.93
C LEU A 60 -12.93 4.82 0.37
N ASP A 61 -13.98 4.34 1.03
CA ASP A 61 -14.47 4.91 2.29
C ASP A 61 -13.39 4.84 3.38
N CYS A 62 -12.72 3.69 3.53
CA CYS A 62 -11.62 3.53 4.47
C CYS A 62 -10.46 4.50 4.18
N LEU A 63 -10.07 4.63 2.91
CA LEU A 63 -9.03 5.57 2.49
C LEU A 63 -9.38 7.02 2.83
N VAL A 64 -10.62 7.45 2.52
CA VAL A 64 -11.08 8.82 2.78
C VAL A 64 -11.10 9.12 4.28
N GLU A 65 -11.67 8.24 5.09
CA GLU A 65 -11.71 8.39 6.56
C GLU A 65 -10.31 8.50 7.15
N GLY A 66 -9.40 7.62 6.70
CA GLY A 66 -8.01 7.60 7.11
C GLY A 66 -7.27 8.89 6.80
N MET A 67 -7.42 9.38 5.56
CA MET A 67 -6.80 10.63 5.11
C MET A 67 -7.39 11.85 5.84
N ALA A 68 -8.70 11.88 6.08
CA ALA A 68 -9.36 12.94 6.84
C ALA A 68 -8.80 13.02 8.26
N ARG A 69 -8.62 11.88 8.93
CA ARG A 69 -8.01 11.83 10.28
C ARG A 69 -6.59 12.40 10.29
N ILE A 70 -5.74 12.00 9.33
CA ILE A 70 -4.38 12.54 9.22
C ILE A 70 -4.40 14.06 8.97
N ALA A 71 -5.33 14.55 8.16
CA ALA A 71 -5.47 15.99 7.92
C ALA A 71 -5.82 16.75 9.21
N MET A 72 -6.75 16.21 10.01
CA MET A 72 -7.13 16.80 11.31
C MET A 72 -5.97 16.79 12.32
N GLU A 73 -5.19 15.71 12.39
CA GLU A 73 -4.03 15.61 13.30
C GLU A 73 -2.90 16.60 12.96
N ARG A 74 -2.88 17.12 11.73
CA ARG A 74 -1.87 18.07 11.23
C ARG A 74 -2.33 19.53 11.28
N ALA A 75 -3.60 19.80 11.55
CA ALA A 75 -4.19 21.14 11.62
C ALA A 75 -3.94 21.78 13.00
#